data_AF-A0A0X3YDY6-F1
#
_entry.id   AF-A0A0X3YDY6-F1
#
_cell.length_a   1.000
_cell.length_b   1.000
_cell.length_c   1.000
_cell.angle_alpha   90.00
_cell.angle_beta   90.00
_cell.angle_gamma   90.00
#
_symmetry.space_group_name_H-M   'P 1'
#
loop_
_entity.id
_entity.type
_entity.pdbx_description
1 polymer ?
#
loop_
_entity_poly.entity_id
_entity_poly.type
_entity_poly.pdbx_seq_one_letter_code
_entity_poly.pdbx_strand_id
1 'polypeptide(L)'
;MTIKPIQLWYAVVLAVMLLLQVSATQAGKGEYQVLSDAQTQRDIPIHISYPQDTSVCSSESSCPVALLSSGYGVAYDNYTFISNTLNTAGYLVVAVQHELPGDTPLAVRGDLYTERSENWQRGANSLEFVRIVNSWQ
;
A
#
# COMPACT_ATOMS: atom_id res chain seq x y z
N MET A 1 36.26 -33.01 -34.02
CA MET A 1 36.44 -31.69 -33.40
C MET A 1 36.38 -31.90 -31.89
N THR A 2 37.53 -31.98 -31.22
CA THR A 2 37.66 -32.39 -29.82
C THR A 2 37.61 -31.17 -28.91
N ILE A 3 36.56 -31.07 -28.07
CA ILE A 3 36.40 -29.98 -27.13
C ILE A 3 37.47 -30.14 -26.03
N LYS A 4 38.29 -29.11 -25.81
CA LYS A 4 39.35 -29.13 -24.78
C LYS A 4 38.71 -29.16 -23.38
N PRO A 5 39.29 -29.90 -22.41
CA PRO A 5 38.69 -30.13 -21.09
C PRO A 5 38.39 -28.82 -20.32
N ILE A 6 39.18 -27.78 -20.55
CA ILE A 6 38.99 -26.45 -19.98
C ILE A 6 37.67 -25.81 -20.47
N GLN A 7 37.31 -25.98 -21.75
CA GLN A 7 36.07 -25.45 -22.29
C GLN A 7 34.83 -26.20 -21.77
N LEU A 8 34.98 -27.51 -21.48
CA LEU A 8 33.94 -28.27 -20.81
C LEU A 8 33.69 -27.74 -19.39
N TRP A 9 34.76 -27.37 -18.67
CA TRP A 9 34.67 -26.81 -17.32
C TRP A 9 34.00 -25.44 -17.31
N TYR A 10 34.35 -24.55 -18.23
CA TYR A 10 33.67 -23.26 -18.40
C TYR A 10 32.19 -23.43 -18.73
N ALA A 11 31.84 -24.35 -19.63
CA ALA A 11 30.46 -24.61 -20.00
C ALA A 11 29.63 -25.13 -18.81
N VAL A 12 30.21 -26.01 -17.97
CA VAL A 12 29.55 -26.51 -16.76
C VAL A 12 29.37 -25.42 -15.72
N VAL A 13 30.39 -24.59 -15.47
CA VAL A 13 30.29 -23.46 -14.53
C VAL A 13 29.29 -22.41 -14.99
N LEU A 14 29.26 -22.10 -16.29
CA LEU A 14 28.25 -21.20 -16.88
C LEU A 14 26.84 -21.78 -16.76
N ALA A 15 26.65 -23.08 -17.02
CA ALA A 15 25.35 -23.73 -16.88
C ALA A 15 24.87 -23.75 -15.42
N VAL A 16 25.76 -23.99 -14.46
CA VAL A 16 25.44 -23.95 -13.02
C VAL A 16 25.12 -22.52 -12.55
N MET A 17 25.84 -21.50 -13.02
CA MET A 17 25.51 -20.09 -12.74
C MET A 17 24.17 -19.66 -13.36
N LEU A 18 23.81 -20.20 -14.53
CA LEU A 18 22.52 -19.93 -15.17
C LEU A 18 21.36 -20.61 -14.42
N LEU A 19 21.60 -21.79 -13.82
CA LEU A 19 20.62 -22.53 -13.01
C LEU A 19 20.42 -21.95 -11.60
N LEU A 20 21.34 -21.11 -11.12
CA LEU A 20 21.27 -20.46 -9.80
C LEU A 20 20.45 -19.17 -9.78
N GLN A 21 19.76 -18.80 -10.85
CA GLN A 21 18.79 -17.70 -10.84
C GLN A 21 17.50 -18.17 -10.17
N VAL A 22 17.58 -18.41 -8.86
CA VAL A 22 16.41 -18.61 -8.01
C VAL A 22 15.60 -17.31 -8.10
N SER A 23 14.44 -17.37 -8.75
CA SER A 23 13.45 -16.30 -8.72
C SER A 23 13.05 -16.07 -7.27
N ALA A 24 13.59 -15.02 -6.66
CA ALA A 24 13.10 -14.55 -5.38
C ALA A 24 11.63 -14.15 -5.59
N THR A 25 10.70 -14.91 -5.01
CA THR A 25 9.30 -14.53 -4.94
C THR A 25 9.23 -13.25 -4.12
N GLN A 26 9.00 -12.12 -4.79
CA GLN A 26 8.71 -10.86 -4.13
C GLN A 26 7.34 -10.98 -3.46
N ALA A 27 7.34 -11.33 -2.17
CA ALA A 27 6.22 -10.97 -1.32
C ALA A 27 6.13 -9.43 -1.37
N GLY A 28 4.98 -8.90 -1.79
CA GLY A 28 4.78 -7.47 -1.96
C GLY A 28 5.09 -6.74 -0.66
N LYS A 29 6.23 -6.07 -0.60
CA LYS A 29 6.60 -5.23 0.54
C LYS A 29 5.70 -4.00 0.50
N GLY A 30 5.15 -3.59 1.65
CA GLY A 30 4.29 -2.41 1.71
C GLY A 30 4.99 -1.15 1.21
N GLU A 31 4.23 -0.26 0.58
CA GLU A 31 4.71 0.97 -0.04
C GLU A 31 4.09 2.20 0.65
N TYR A 32 4.91 3.23 0.86
CA TYR A 32 4.45 4.54 1.34
C TYR A 32 4.39 5.50 0.16
N GLN A 33 3.25 6.16 -0.02
CA GLN A 33 3.06 7.17 -1.06
C GLN A 33 2.38 8.41 -0.48
N VAL A 34 2.43 9.51 -1.23
CA VAL A 34 1.70 10.74 -0.92
C VAL A 34 0.94 11.16 -2.17
N LEU A 35 -0.37 11.33 -2.02
CA LEU A 35 -1.27 11.72 -3.12
C LEU A 35 -1.64 13.19 -2.98
N SER A 36 -1.29 14.00 -3.96
CA SER A 36 -1.58 15.45 -3.95
C SER A 36 -2.94 15.75 -4.57
N ASP A 37 -3.90 16.16 -3.74
CA ASP A 37 -5.19 16.70 -4.16
C ASP A 37 -5.06 18.20 -4.44
N ALA A 38 -4.97 18.56 -5.72
CA ALA A 38 -4.87 19.95 -6.15
C ALA A 38 -6.13 20.78 -5.85
N GLN A 39 -7.30 20.15 -5.72
CA GLN A 39 -8.56 20.86 -5.43
C GLN A 39 -8.62 21.32 -3.98
N THR A 40 -8.22 20.45 -3.06
CA THR A 40 -8.18 20.77 -1.62
C THR A 40 -6.81 21.28 -1.15
N GLN A 41 -5.81 21.27 -2.03
CA GLN A 41 -4.41 21.59 -1.72
C GLN A 41 -3.84 20.72 -0.59
N ARG A 42 -4.20 19.44 -0.60
CA ARG A 42 -3.80 18.48 0.45
C ARG A 42 -2.88 17.42 -0.12
N ASP A 43 -1.77 17.20 0.56
CA ASP A 43 -0.92 16.04 0.36
C ASP A 43 -1.38 14.94 1.32
N ILE A 44 -1.89 13.83 0.80
CA ILE A 44 -2.51 12.75 1.57
C ILE A 44 -1.54 11.55 1.62
N PRO A 45 -0.85 11.32 2.75
CA PRO A 45 -0.03 10.12 2.94
C PRO A 45 -0.88 8.86 2.97
N ILE A 46 -0.39 7.83 2.29
CA ILE A 46 -0.99 6.50 2.26
C ILE A 46 0.06 5.41 2.41
N HIS A 47 -0.34 4.26 2.94
CA HIS A 47 0.46 3.04 2.98
C HIS A 47 -0.32 1.92 2.32
N ILE A 48 0.25 1.36 1.27
CA ILE A 48 -0.32 0.27 0.49
C ILE A 48 0.32 -1.03 0.96
N SER A 49 -0.51 -2.00 1.31
CA SER A 49 -0.06 -3.36 1.63
C SER A 49 -0.86 -4.39 0.84
N TYR A 50 -0.23 -5.50 0.52
CA TYR A 50 -0.75 -6.47 -0.44
C TYR A 50 -1.24 -7.75 0.23
N PRO A 51 -2.14 -8.51 -0.43
CA PRO A 51 -2.51 -9.85 0.00
C PRO A 51 -1.30 -10.74 0.24
N GLN A 52 -1.36 -11.57 1.27
CA GLN A 52 -0.29 -12.55 1.53
C GLN A 52 -0.29 -13.67 0.49
N ASP A 53 -1.48 -14.07 0.03
CA ASP A 53 -1.63 -14.99 -1.08
C ASP A 53 -1.61 -14.21 -2.40
N THR A 54 -0.48 -14.31 -3.10
CA THR A 54 -0.24 -13.63 -4.37
C THR A 54 -1.03 -14.22 -5.55
N SER A 55 -1.83 -15.28 -5.33
CA SER A 55 -2.73 -15.83 -6.35
C SER A 55 -4.09 -15.12 -6.40
N VAL A 56 -4.45 -14.39 -5.34
CA VAL A 56 -5.76 -13.70 -5.23
C VAL A 56 -5.89 -12.56 -6.24
N CYS A 57 -4.80 -11.87 -6.52
CA CYS A 57 -4.74 -10.81 -7.51
C CYS A 57 -3.33 -10.67 -8.08
N SER A 58 -3.23 -10.03 -9.24
CA SER A 58 -1.99 -9.86 -9.99
C SER A 58 -2.01 -8.54 -10.76
N SER A 59 -0.93 -8.22 -11.46
CA SER A 59 -0.92 -7.09 -12.41
C SER A 59 -1.94 -7.24 -13.54
N GLU A 60 -2.45 -8.45 -13.80
CA GLU A 60 -3.49 -8.70 -14.80
C GLU A 60 -4.88 -8.89 -14.19
N SER A 61 -4.99 -8.94 -12.86
CA SER A 61 -6.24 -9.12 -12.13
C SER A 61 -6.28 -8.24 -10.90
N SER A 62 -7.08 -7.17 -10.93
CA SER A 62 -7.14 -6.18 -9.85
C SER A 62 -7.52 -6.82 -8.51
N CYS A 63 -6.87 -6.38 -7.44
CA CYS A 63 -7.15 -6.84 -6.09
C CYS A 63 -8.51 -6.31 -5.59
N PRO A 64 -9.23 -7.06 -4.73
CA PRO A 64 -10.23 -6.43 -3.89
C PRO A 64 -9.53 -5.47 -2.93
N VAL A 65 -10.06 -4.25 -2.81
CA VAL A 65 -9.40 -3.17 -2.07
C VAL A 65 -10.17 -2.81 -0.82
N ALA A 66 -9.45 -2.62 0.29
CA ALA A 66 -9.96 -2.04 1.51
C ALA A 66 -9.25 -0.70 1.80
N LEU A 67 -10.04 0.37 1.90
CA LEU A 67 -9.54 1.66 2.37
C LEU A 67 -9.66 1.71 3.90
N LEU A 68 -8.55 1.99 4.57
CA LEU A 68 -8.48 2.09 6.01
C LEU A 68 -8.17 3.53 6.41
N SER A 69 -9.12 4.20 7.05
CA SER A 69 -8.89 5.54 7.62
C SER A 69 -8.41 5.43 9.06
N SER A 70 -7.40 6.23 9.41
CA SER A 70 -6.92 6.33 10.79
C SER A 70 -7.92 7.04 11.71
N GLY A 71 -7.94 6.64 13.00
CA GLY A 71 -8.60 7.43 14.03
C GLY A 71 -7.90 8.78 14.28
N TYR A 72 -8.61 9.69 14.96
CA TYR A 72 -8.10 11.00 15.37
C TYR A 72 -6.78 10.89 16.15
N GLY A 73 -5.76 11.64 15.73
CA GLY A 73 -4.44 11.70 16.35
C GLY A 73 -3.57 10.45 16.18
N VAL A 74 -3.99 9.49 15.34
CA VAL A 74 -3.25 8.24 15.12
C VAL A 74 -2.71 8.21 13.71
N ALA A 75 -1.46 7.74 13.55
CA ALA A 75 -0.86 7.53 12.25
C ALA A 75 -1.55 6.36 11.52
N TYR A 76 -1.78 6.51 10.22
CA TYR A 76 -2.40 5.51 9.34
C TYR A 76 -1.73 4.12 9.36
N ASP A 77 -0.42 4.07 9.55
CA ASP A 77 0.38 2.84 9.60
C ASP A 77 0.46 2.21 11.00
N ASN A 78 -0.13 2.82 12.04
CA ASN A 78 -0.19 2.22 13.38
C ASN A 78 -1.26 1.11 13.49
N TYR A 79 -2.24 1.08 12.57
CA TYR A 79 -3.30 0.05 12.54
C TYR A 79 -2.91 -1.21 11.75
N THR A 80 -1.62 -1.57 11.72
CA THR A 80 -1.12 -2.73 10.96
C THR A 80 -1.82 -4.04 11.33
N PHE A 81 -2.36 -4.20 12.54
CA PHE A 81 -3.15 -5.39 12.89
C PHE A 81 -4.42 -5.53 12.04
N ILE A 82 -5.05 -4.41 11.66
CA ILE A 82 -6.21 -4.40 10.75
C ILE A 82 -5.73 -4.71 9.33
N SER A 83 -4.71 -3.99 8.85
CA SER A 83 -4.17 -4.21 7.50
C SER A 83 -3.69 -5.65 7.30
N ASN A 84 -2.97 -6.22 8.26
CA ASN A 84 -2.49 -7.60 8.21
C ASN A 84 -3.63 -8.62 8.18
N THR A 85 -4.70 -8.37 8.94
CA THR A 85 -5.89 -9.23 8.94
C THR A 85 -6.57 -9.20 7.57
N LEU A 86 -6.73 -8.02 6.98
CA LEU A 86 -7.32 -7.85 5.65
C LEU A 86 -6.44 -8.41 4.53
N ASN A 87 -5.12 -8.23 4.61
CA ASN A 87 -4.16 -8.83 3.68
C ASN A 87 -4.21 -10.38 3.72
N THR A 88 -4.37 -10.96 4.91
CA THR A 88 -4.56 -12.41 5.07
C THR A 88 -5.89 -12.86 4.47
N ALA A 89 -6.91 -12.01 4.51
CA ALA A 89 -8.21 -12.24 3.88
C ALA A 89 -8.24 -11.95 2.37
N GLY A 90 -7.10 -11.61 1.76
CA GLY A 90 -6.99 -11.43 0.31
C GLY A 90 -7.17 -9.99 -0.20
N TYR A 91 -7.20 -8.98 0.68
CA TYR A 91 -7.38 -7.59 0.27
C TYR A 91 -6.04 -6.87 0.07
N LEU A 92 -5.97 -6.04 -0.96
CA LEU A 92 -5.02 -4.92 -0.97
C LEU A 92 -5.57 -3.85 -0.04
N VAL A 93 -4.76 -3.42 0.92
CA VAL A 93 -5.17 -2.41 1.91
C VAL A 93 -4.44 -1.11 1.62
N VAL A 94 -5.20 -0.02 1.57
CA VAL A 94 -4.67 1.33 1.49
C VAL A 94 -5.02 2.03 2.79
N ALA A 95 -4.05 2.13 3.68
CA ALA A 95 -4.18 2.91 4.90
C ALA A 95 -3.96 4.39 4.58
N VAL A 96 -4.86 5.27 5.03
CA VAL A 96 -4.92 6.69 4.67
C VAL A 96 -4.79 7.53 5.91
N GLN A 97 -3.88 8.51 5.89
CA GLN A 97 -3.76 9.49 6.95
C GLN A 97 -4.96 10.44 6.93
N HIS A 98 -5.80 10.37 7.97
CA HIS A 98 -6.99 11.22 8.09
C HIS A 98 -6.64 12.68 8.41
N GLU A 99 -5.69 12.88 9.33
CA GLU A 99 -5.29 14.22 9.79
C GLU A 99 -3.89 14.59 9.37
N LEU A 100 -3.72 15.82 8.88
CA LEU A 100 -2.45 16.36 8.44
C LEU A 100 -1.92 17.41 9.42
N PRO A 101 -0.59 17.62 9.46
CA PRO A 101 -0.01 18.74 10.18
C PRO A 101 -0.68 20.06 9.75
N GLY A 102 -1.20 20.81 10.73
CA GLY A 102 -1.89 22.08 10.50
C GLY A 102 -3.42 21.99 10.45
N ASP A 103 -4.00 20.79 10.43
CA ASP A 103 -5.45 20.64 10.59
C ASP A 103 -5.91 21.14 11.97
N THR A 104 -7.12 21.70 12.01
CA THR A 104 -7.74 22.14 13.26
C THR A 104 -7.98 20.93 14.17
N PRO A 105 -7.57 21.00 15.46
CA PRO A 105 -7.84 19.93 16.41
C PRO A 105 -9.33 19.63 16.55
N LEU A 106 -9.68 18.35 16.72
CA LEU A 106 -11.06 17.93 16.89
C LEU A 106 -11.66 18.52 18.17
N ALA A 107 -12.83 19.14 18.04
CA ALA A 107 -13.51 19.75 19.17
C ALA A 107 -13.81 18.72 20.28
N VAL A 108 -13.61 19.11 21.53
CA VAL A 108 -13.90 18.27 22.73
C VAL A 108 -15.01 18.84 23.61
N ARG A 109 -15.60 19.97 23.22
CA ARG A 109 -16.70 20.67 23.91
C ARG A 109 -17.62 21.32 22.87
N GLY A 110 -18.77 21.81 23.33
CA GLY A 110 -19.79 22.40 22.46
C GLY A 110 -20.70 21.35 21.85
N ASP A 111 -21.38 21.72 20.76
CA ASP A 111 -22.17 20.77 19.96
C ASP A 111 -21.24 19.95 19.07
N LEU A 112 -20.83 18.77 19.56
CA LEU A 112 -19.87 17.92 18.87
C LEU A 112 -20.33 17.41 17.51
N TYR A 113 -21.64 17.42 17.22
CA TYR A 113 -22.11 17.05 15.89
C TYR A 113 -21.73 18.13 14.87
N THR A 114 -22.05 19.38 15.19
CA THR A 114 -21.74 20.54 14.34
C THR A 114 -20.23 20.79 14.29
N GLU A 115 -19.58 20.84 15.44
CA GLU A 115 -18.17 21.24 15.57
C GLU A 115 -17.18 20.21 14.98
N ARG A 116 -17.61 18.94 14.81
CA ARG A 116 -16.77 17.89 14.21
C ARG A 116 -17.15 17.56 12.76
N SER A 117 -18.27 18.06 12.28
CA SER A 117 -18.79 17.76 10.93
C SER A 117 -17.76 18.03 9.84
N GLU A 118 -17.01 19.12 9.96
CA GLU A 118 -15.98 19.52 9.02
C GLU A 118 -14.80 18.54 9.00
N ASN A 119 -14.35 18.04 10.17
CA ASN A 119 -13.32 17.01 10.27
C ASN A 119 -13.77 15.68 9.65
N TRP A 120 -15.02 15.27 9.88
CA TRP A 120 -15.57 14.05 9.29
C TRP A 120 -15.73 14.15 7.77
N GLN A 121 -16.26 15.28 7.30
CA GLN A 121 -16.45 15.51 5.87
C GLN A 121 -15.10 15.57 5.14
N ARG A 122 -14.09 16.24 5.72
CA ARG A 122 -12.74 16.24 5.17
C ARG A 122 -12.20 14.82 5.02
N GLY A 123 -12.31 13.97 6.05
CA GLY A 123 -11.85 12.59 5.96
C GLY A 123 -12.58 11.78 4.89
N ALA A 124 -13.90 11.93 4.81
CA ALA A 124 -14.70 11.30 3.76
C ALA A 124 -14.24 11.75 2.37
N ASN A 125 -13.97 13.05 2.19
CA ASN A 125 -13.46 13.61 0.94
C ASN A 125 -12.06 13.07 0.61
N SER A 126 -11.16 12.95 1.60
CA SER A 126 -9.84 12.37 1.40
C SER A 126 -9.93 10.89 0.97
N LEU A 127 -10.79 10.09 1.61
CA LEU A 127 -11.02 8.70 1.19
C LEU A 127 -11.58 8.61 -0.24
N GLU A 128 -12.51 9.49 -0.60
CA GLU A 128 -13.09 9.54 -1.93
C GLU A 128 -12.06 9.96 -2.99
N PHE A 129 -11.24 10.97 -2.69
CA PHE A 129 -10.14 11.37 -3.57
C PHE A 129 -9.16 10.21 -3.80
N VAL A 130 -8.73 9.56 -2.71
CA VAL A 130 -7.83 8.41 -2.70
C VAL A 130 -8.42 7.30 -3.60
N ARG A 131 -9.72 6.98 -3.46
CA ARG A 131 -10.45 6.00 -4.29
C ARG A 131 -10.40 6.30 -5.80
N ILE A 132 -10.41 7.57 -6.17
CA ILE A 132 -10.52 8.00 -7.58
C ILE A 132 -9.14 8.18 -8.22
N VAL A 133 -8.18 8.80 -7.52
CA VAL A 133 -6.91 9.25 -8.11
C VAL A 133 -5.94 8.09 -8.35
N ASN A 134 -5.97 7.12 -7.45
CA ASN A 134 -5.24 5.87 -7.56
C ASN A 134 -6.31 4.81 -7.61
N SER A 135 -6.94 4.59 -8.77
CA SER A 135 -7.96 3.55 -8.94
C SER A 135 -7.33 2.16 -8.94
N TRP A 136 -6.52 1.87 -7.91
CA TRP A 136 -5.93 0.61 -7.49
C TRP A 136 -5.70 -0.33 -8.65
N GLN A 137 -4.70 0.07 -9.46
CA GLN A 137 -4.10 -0.68 -10.56
C GLN A 137 -4.07 -2.18 -10.26
#